data_AF-A0A8C1UPK1-F1
#
_entry.id   AF-A0A8C1UPK1-F1
#
_cell.length_a   1.000
_cell.length_b   1.000
_cell.length_c   1.000
_cell.angle_alpha   90.00
_cell.angle_beta   90.00
_cell.angle_gamma   90.00
#
_symmetry.space_group_name_H-M   'P 1'
#
loop_
_entity.id
_entity.type
_entity.pdbx_description
1 polymer ?
#
loop_
_entity_poly.entity_id
_entity_poly.type
_entity_poly.pdbx_seq_one_letter_code
_entity_poly.pdbx_strand_id
1 'polypeptide(L)'
;MPGVPCGALKHHTVPVACAIICSWLLILVHSAFCQKPAKLPLVGRKPFLAAWNAPLDMCKLKYNINVSLDLFQISGSPRAVHTGQNVTIFYANRLGYYPFYNEQGVPINGGLPQNSSLEAHLHKARKDIAHFIPSEDFRGLAVIDWEFWRPQWNRNWHKKEIYRQRSQELIAQAYLNVTKEQVEELARLRFEKSAMEFMQGTLKLGTQTRPHGLWGFYLYPDCHNYNVHAHNYSATCPLQETHRNDQLFWLWNSSTAFFPALAIRKGHMDSIRNLHFSQNRVLESLRLASLTSLPYELPTFVYTRLGYRDEAMAFLTQKDLIHTIGESAALGAAGFVIWGDLNLTSSRQNCSKVKAFLNYRLGQYITNVTQAAEICSELLCQTNGRCVRRDPQAPHYLHLSRGNYRILSNRNGTFTVIGQQTKNERQMLADRFRCHCYQGYEGERCDSIEPEETEEDNMIKEDVEEEEEKKKESEVYNDIRDTAVPLQNAFILTALLLLLNFSSI
;
A
#
# COMPACT_ATOMS: atom_id res chain seq x y z
N MET A 1 -1.10 -12.89 83.11
CA MET A 1 -0.26 -12.80 81.89
C MET A 1 0.19 -14.21 81.54
N PRO A 2 0.32 -14.60 80.25
CA PRO A 2 -0.43 -14.27 79.03
C PRO A 2 -1.06 -15.55 78.40
N GLY A 3 -1.84 -15.59 77.32
CA GLY A 3 -2.27 -14.62 76.31
C GLY A 3 -3.43 -15.18 75.45
N VAL A 4 -4.12 -14.27 74.74
CA VAL A 4 -5.35 -14.47 73.92
C VAL A 4 -4.97 -14.71 72.41
N PRO A 5 -5.85 -14.69 71.39
CA PRO A 5 -6.28 -15.85 70.58
C PRO A 5 -6.17 -15.68 69.03
N CYS A 6 -6.82 -16.59 68.28
CA CYS A 6 -7.52 -16.40 67.00
C CYS A 6 -6.76 -16.20 65.67
N GLY A 7 -7.32 -16.79 64.60
CA GLY A 7 -7.31 -16.16 63.27
C GLY A 7 -7.34 -17.12 62.09
N ALA A 8 -8.53 -17.55 61.67
CA ALA A 8 -8.78 -18.29 60.44
C ALA A 8 -8.39 -17.49 59.18
N LEU A 9 -7.93 -18.22 58.16
CA LEU A 9 -7.58 -17.75 56.82
C LEU A 9 -8.76 -16.98 56.17
N LYS A 10 -8.55 -15.73 55.76
CA LYS A 10 -9.51 -14.97 54.96
C LYS A 10 -9.35 -15.33 53.48
N HIS A 11 -10.42 -15.84 52.87
CA HIS A 11 -10.55 -15.86 51.42
C HIS A 11 -10.62 -14.42 50.90
N HIS A 12 -9.67 -14.04 50.03
CA HIS A 12 -9.73 -12.78 49.30
C HIS A 12 -10.71 -12.93 48.13
N THR A 13 -11.89 -12.36 48.26
CA THR A 13 -12.81 -12.13 47.14
C THR A 13 -12.27 -10.96 46.31
N VAL A 14 -11.91 -11.24 45.06
CA VAL A 14 -11.56 -10.20 44.08
C VAL A 14 -12.82 -9.37 43.80
N PRO A 15 -12.77 -8.02 43.86
CA PRO A 15 -13.93 -7.20 43.54
C PRO A 15 -14.38 -7.45 42.09
N VAL A 16 -15.68 -7.63 41.87
CA VAL A 16 -16.27 -7.86 40.53
C VAL A 16 -15.81 -6.81 39.50
N ALA A 17 -15.61 -5.57 39.95
CA ALA A 17 -15.07 -4.49 39.11
C ALA A 17 -13.64 -4.77 38.59
N CYS A 18 -12.75 -5.38 39.38
CA CYS A 18 -11.42 -5.78 38.92
C CYS A 18 -11.49 -6.93 37.91
N ALA A 19 -12.40 -7.89 38.10
CA ALA A 19 -12.59 -8.98 37.15
C ALA A 19 -13.13 -8.45 35.82
N ILE A 20 -14.04 -7.49 35.85
CA ILE A 20 -14.57 -6.82 34.66
C ILE A 20 -13.45 -6.03 33.97
N ILE A 21 -12.73 -5.15 34.66
CA ILE A 21 -11.63 -4.36 34.08
C ILE A 21 -10.54 -5.26 33.48
N CYS A 22 -10.14 -6.33 34.18
CA CYS A 22 -9.18 -7.30 33.64
C CYS A 22 -9.74 -8.05 32.44
N SER A 23 -11.03 -8.36 32.39
CA SER A 23 -11.68 -9.00 31.23
C SER A 23 -11.75 -8.05 30.03
N TRP A 24 -12.10 -6.78 30.24
CA TRP A 24 -12.07 -5.76 29.20
C TRP A 24 -10.64 -5.50 28.69
N LEU A 25 -9.65 -5.46 29.58
CA LEU A 25 -8.24 -5.38 29.19
C LEU A 25 -7.78 -6.64 28.42
N LEU A 26 -8.22 -7.83 28.82
CA LEU A 26 -7.91 -9.08 28.10
C LEU A 26 -8.60 -9.15 26.73
N ILE A 27 -9.84 -8.65 26.61
CA ILE A 27 -10.57 -8.54 25.34
C ILE A 27 -9.89 -7.49 24.44
N LEU A 28 -9.55 -6.31 24.96
CA LEU A 28 -8.82 -5.27 24.22
C LEU A 28 -7.43 -5.76 23.76
N VAL A 29 -6.76 -6.57 24.58
CA VAL A 29 -5.49 -7.22 24.23
C VAL A 29 -5.71 -8.32 23.20
N HIS A 30 -6.73 -9.18 23.31
CA HIS A 30 -7.05 -10.20 22.30
C HIS A 30 -7.44 -9.58 20.95
N SER A 31 -8.25 -8.52 20.94
CA SER A 31 -8.58 -7.78 19.71
C SER A 31 -7.36 -7.10 19.09
N ALA A 32 -6.37 -6.71 19.90
CA ALA A 32 -5.11 -6.14 19.42
C ALA A 32 -4.13 -7.18 18.83
N PHE A 33 -4.34 -8.48 19.07
CA PHE A 33 -3.46 -9.56 18.62
C PHE A 33 -3.98 -10.36 17.42
N CYS A 34 -5.23 -10.16 16.99
CA CYS A 34 -5.74 -10.85 15.81
C CYS A 34 -5.28 -10.10 14.54
N GLN A 35 -4.15 -10.54 13.98
CA GLN A 35 -3.70 -10.07 12.67
C GLN A 35 -4.80 -10.41 11.63
N LYS A 36 -5.33 -9.39 10.94
CA LYS A 36 -6.34 -9.58 9.90
C LYS A 36 -5.90 -10.66 8.90
N PRO A 37 -6.82 -11.53 8.43
CA PRO A 37 -6.47 -12.55 7.46
C PRO A 37 -5.95 -11.91 6.17
N ALA A 38 -5.05 -12.60 5.48
CA ALA A 38 -4.55 -12.16 4.20
C ALA A 38 -5.63 -12.36 3.12
N LYS A 39 -5.71 -11.46 2.13
CA LYS A 39 -6.55 -11.71 0.95
C LYS A 39 -6.11 -12.98 0.23
N LEU A 40 -7.08 -13.73 -0.31
CA LEU A 40 -6.83 -14.90 -1.16
C LEU A 40 -5.89 -14.54 -2.33
N PRO A 41 -4.99 -15.47 -2.74
CA PRO A 41 -4.10 -15.24 -3.87
C PRO A 41 -4.83 -14.90 -5.16
N LEU A 42 -4.27 -13.97 -5.94
CA LEU A 42 -4.87 -13.52 -7.19
C LEU A 42 -4.90 -14.62 -8.27
N VAL A 43 -3.88 -15.48 -8.30
CA VAL A 43 -3.75 -16.54 -9.32
C VAL A 43 -3.58 -17.89 -8.63
N GLY A 44 -4.62 -18.73 -8.73
CA GLY A 44 -4.64 -20.06 -8.11
C GLY A 44 -4.33 -19.99 -6.61
N ARG A 45 -3.43 -20.85 -6.14
CA ARG A 45 -2.91 -20.85 -4.76
C ARG A 45 -1.47 -20.34 -4.67
N LYS A 46 -1.06 -19.42 -5.54
CA LYS A 46 0.31 -18.88 -5.58
C LYS A 46 0.50 -17.81 -4.49
N PRO A 47 1.24 -18.10 -3.39
CA PRO A 47 1.33 -17.19 -2.24
C PRO A 47 2.16 -15.93 -2.53
N PHE A 48 3.07 -16.00 -3.49
CA PHE A 48 3.91 -14.89 -3.90
C PHE A 48 3.92 -14.76 -5.43
N LEU A 49 3.24 -13.74 -5.94
CA LEU A 49 2.99 -13.55 -7.37
C LEU A 49 4.09 -12.71 -8.03
N ALA A 50 4.60 -13.17 -9.17
CA ALA A 50 5.52 -12.44 -10.03
C ALA A 50 4.76 -11.81 -11.20
N ALA A 51 4.76 -10.48 -11.28
CA ALA A 51 4.10 -9.73 -12.33
C ALA A 51 5.11 -8.98 -13.21
N TRP A 52 4.80 -8.87 -14.50
CA TRP A 52 5.59 -8.10 -15.47
C TRP A 52 4.83 -6.87 -15.96
N ASN A 53 5.50 -5.72 -16.07
CA ASN A 53 4.95 -4.49 -16.61
C ASN A 53 6.00 -3.62 -17.32
N ALA A 54 6.64 -4.18 -18.36
CA ALA A 54 7.62 -3.47 -19.18
C ALA A 54 7.48 -3.80 -20.68
N PRO A 55 7.85 -2.89 -21.60
CA PRO A 55 7.44 -2.94 -23.01
C PRO A 55 8.28 -3.89 -23.88
N LEU A 56 8.41 -5.17 -23.50
CA LEU A 56 9.21 -6.17 -24.24
C LEU A 56 8.69 -6.48 -25.64
N ASP A 57 7.43 -6.19 -25.90
CA ASP A 57 6.83 -6.32 -27.22
C ASP A 57 7.58 -5.51 -28.28
N MET A 58 8.22 -4.40 -27.89
CA MET A 58 9.12 -3.63 -28.75
C MET A 58 10.34 -4.43 -29.24
N CYS A 59 10.85 -5.37 -28.44
CA CYS A 59 11.98 -6.22 -28.84
C CYS A 59 11.62 -7.16 -29.98
N LYS A 60 10.40 -7.71 -29.94
CA LYS A 60 9.89 -8.56 -31.02
C LYS A 60 9.60 -7.72 -32.26
N LEU A 61 8.88 -6.61 -32.10
CA LEU A 61 8.45 -5.74 -33.21
C LEU A 61 9.63 -5.10 -33.96
N LYS A 62 10.63 -4.57 -33.25
CA LYS A 62 11.75 -3.86 -33.90
C LYS A 62 12.94 -4.73 -34.28
N TYR A 63 13.21 -5.79 -33.50
CA TYR A 63 14.47 -6.53 -33.61
C TYR A 63 14.29 -8.03 -33.81
N ASN A 64 13.05 -8.51 -33.93
CA ASN A 64 12.71 -9.93 -34.01
C ASN A 64 13.29 -10.78 -32.84
N ILE A 65 13.51 -10.16 -31.68
CA ILE A 65 13.97 -10.85 -30.47
C ILE A 65 12.73 -11.24 -29.66
N ASN A 66 12.45 -12.55 -29.61
CA ASN A 66 11.41 -13.07 -28.73
C ASN A 66 11.95 -13.26 -27.31
N VAL A 67 11.20 -12.77 -26.32
CA VAL A 67 11.49 -12.93 -24.88
C VAL A 67 10.24 -13.53 -24.25
N SER A 68 10.36 -14.75 -23.70
CA SER A 68 9.25 -15.39 -23.00
C SER A 68 8.99 -14.68 -21.67
N LEU A 69 7.71 -14.54 -21.33
CA LEU A 69 7.24 -14.05 -20.03
C LEU A 69 6.56 -15.15 -19.22
N ASP A 70 6.69 -16.43 -19.59
CA ASP A 70 6.03 -17.56 -18.92
C ASP A 70 6.45 -17.73 -17.45
N LEU A 71 7.55 -17.08 -17.05
CA LEU A 71 8.02 -16.98 -15.67
C LEU A 71 7.07 -16.16 -14.77
N PHE A 72 6.29 -15.24 -15.35
CA PHE A 72 5.40 -14.33 -14.64
C PHE A 72 3.96 -14.84 -14.72
N GLN A 73 3.27 -14.93 -13.58
CA GLN A 73 1.88 -15.41 -13.55
C GLN A 73 0.92 -14.44 -14.22
N ILE A 74 1.23 -13.14 -14.18
CA ILE A 74 0.49 -12.11 -14.91
C ILE A 74 1.46 -11.14 -15.57
N SER A 75 1.05 -10.58 -16.70
CA SER A 75 1.88 -9.62 -17.41
C SER A 75 1.05 -8.50 -18.04
N GLY A 76 1.76 -7.42 -18.36
CA GLY A 76 1.29 -6.30 -19.13
C GLY A 76 2.47 -5.53 -19.73
N SER A 77 2.12 -4.55 -20.55
CA SER A 77 3.02 -3.60 -21.19
C SER A 77 2.48 -2.20 -20.92
N PRO A 78 3.34 -1.24 -20.51
CA PRO A 78 2.91 0.12 -20.21
C PRO A 78 2.58 0.95 -21.45
N ARG A 79 2.74 0.40 -22.67
CA ARG A 79 2.43 1.15 -23.90
C ARG A 79 0.93 1.38 -24.03
N ALA A 80 0.55 2.56 -24.53
CA ALA A 80 -0.84 2.97 -24.68
C ALA A 80 -1.64 2.17 -25.72
N VAL A 81 -0.97 1.39 -26.58
CA VAL A 81 -1.63 0.58 -27.62
C VAL A 81 -2.25 -0.72 -27.07
N HIS A 82 -1.93 -1.10 -25.83
CA HIS A 82 -2.36 -2.37 -25.25
C HIS A 82 -3.55 -2.19 -24.31
N THR A 83 -4.55 -3.05 -24.49
CA THR A 83 -5.80 -3.09 -23.72
C THR A 83 -6.09 -4.53 -23.29
N GLY A 84 -6.90 -4.75 -22.25
CA GLY A 84 -7.29 -6.09 -21.80
C GLY A 84 -6.17 -6.90 -21.17
N GLN A 85 -5.19 -6.23 -20.55
CA GLN A 85 -4.01 -6.86 -19.93
C GLN A 85 -4.27 -7.17 -18.47
N ASN A 86 -3.65 -8.23 -17.93
CA ASN A 86 -3.75 -8.56 -16.49
C ASN A 86 -3.11 -7.51 -15.59
N VAL A 87 -2.05 -6.85 -16.06
CA VAL A 87 -1.44 -5.70 -15.38
C VAL A 87 -1.68 -4.47 -16.24
N THR A 88 -2.56 -3.58 -15.78
CA THR A 88 -2.87 -2.33 -16.46
C THR A 88 -2.40 -1.16 -15.61
N ILE A 89 -1.45 -0.38 -16.14
CA ILE A 89 -0.98 0.85 -15.51
C ILE A 89 -1.53 2.06 -16.26
N PHE A 90 -2.12 3.00 -15.54
CA PHE A 90 -2.65 4.25 -16.06
C PHE A 90 -1.69 5.40 -15.74
N TYR A 91 -0.97 5.89 -16.75
CA TYR A 91 -0.17 7.12 -16.60
C TYR A 91 -1.09 8.36 -16.53
N ALA A 92 -0.53 9.49 -16.10
CA ALA A 92 -1.22 10.78 -15.92
C ALA A 92 -2.17 11.18 -17.07
N ASN A 93 -1.86 10.84 -18.32
CA ASN A 93 -2.68 11.17 -19.50
C ASN A 93 -3.61 10.03 -19.97
N ARG A 94 -3.77 8.95 -19.19
CA ARG A 94 -4.52 7.74 -19.58
C ARG A 94 -5.72 7.42 -18.70
N LEU A 95 -6.02 8.25 -17.69
CA LEU A 95 -7.17 8.02 -16.81
C LEU A 95 -7.80 9.35 -16.40
N GLY A 96 -8.91 9.68 -17.06
CA GLY A 96 -9.66 10.90 -16.77
C GLY A 96 -8.91 12.18 -17.17
N TYR A 97 -9.41 13.30 -16.67
CA TYR A 97 -8.75 14.60 -16.78
C TYR A 97 -7.95 14.88 -15.51
N TYR A 98 -6.88 14.12 -15.28
CA TYR A 98 -5.99 14.35 -14.15
C TYR A 98 -5.32 15.74 -14.28
N PRO A 99 -5.45 16.65 -13.30
CA PRO A 99 -4.89 17.99 -13.40
C PRO A 99 -3.44 18.05 -12.96
N PHE A 100 -2.59 18.70 -13.75
CA PHE A 100 -1.16 18.86 -13.41
C PHE A 100 -0.52 20.03 -14.18
N TYR A 101 0.68 20.44 -13.78
CA TYR A 101 1.50 21.36 -14.55
C TYR A 101 2.56 20.60 -15.36
N ASN A 102 2.70 20.94 -16.64
CA ASN A 102 3.79 20.39 -17.47
C ASN A 102 5.14 21.02 -17.07
N GLU A 103 6.23 20.59 -17.72
CA GLU A 103 7.59 21.07 -17.40
C GLU A 103 7.78 22.58 -17.60
N GLN A 104 6.97 23.20 -18.46
CA GLN A 104 6.95 24.64 -18.70
C GLN A 104 6.04 25.40 -17.72
N GLY A 105 5.43 24.71 -16.75
CA GLY A 105 4.50 25.31 -15.78
C GLY A 105 3.13 25.65 -16.37
N VAL A 106 2.77 25.09 -17.53
CA VAL A 106 1.45 25.27 -18.15
C VAL A 106 0.43 24.34 -17.49
N PRO A 107 -0.74 24.85 -17.07
CA PRO A 107 -1.78 24.03 -16.46
C PRO A 107 -2.42 23.10 -17.50
N ILE A 108 -2.39 21.81 -17.23
CA ILE A 108 -3.15 20.78 -17.95
C ILE A 108 -4.37 20.41 -17.12
N ASN A 109 -5.55 20.39 -17.76
CA ASN A 109 -6.84 20.16 -17.13
C ASN A 109 -7.11 21.08 -15.92
N GLY A 110 -6.62 22.33 -15.93
CA GLY A 110 -6.77 23.27 -14.80
C GLY A 110 -5.59 23.31 -13.82
N GLY A 111 -4.64 22.38 -13.94
CA GLY A 111 -3.36 22.36 -13.21
C GLY A 111 -3.45 21.95 -11.74
N LEU A 112 -4.56 22.25 -11.07
CA LEU A 112 -4.83 21.98 -9.66
C LEU A 112 -6.15 21.22 -9.49
N PRO A 113 -6.25 20.28 -8.52
CA PRO A 113 -7.50 19.56 -8.28
C PRO A 113 -8.67 20.49 -7.94
N GLN A 114 -8.45 21.54 -7.14
CA GLN A 114 -9.49 22.51 -6.79
C GLN A 114 -9.85 23.51 -7.91
N ASN A 115 -9.14 23.47 -9.05
CA ASN A 115 -9.39 24.29 -10.23
C ASN A 115 -9.86 23.45 -11.44
N SER A 116 -10.39 22.25 -11.17
CA SER A 116 -10.71 21.25 -12.17
C SER A 116 -12.09 20.64 -11.91
N SER A 117 -12.83 20.28 -12.96
CA SER A 117 -14.13 19.60 -12.80
C SER A 117 -13.93 18.12 -12.49
N LEU A 118 -14.27 17.71 -11.27
CA LEU A 118 -14.28 16.31 -10.86
C LEU A 118 -15.28 15.48 -11.68
N GLU A 119 -16.44 16.03 -11.99
CA GLU A 119 -17.46 15.34 -12.80
C GLU A 119 -16.94 15.02 -14.20
N ALA A 120 -16.36 16.01 -14.89
CA ALA A 120 -15.78 15.81 -16.22
C ALA A 120 -14.63 14.79 -16.16
N HIS A 121 -13.81 14.85 -15.11
CA HIS A 121 -12.75 13.88 -14.86
C HIS A 121 -13.30 12.45 -14.77
N LEU A 122 -14.30 12.22 -13.91
CA LEU A 122 -14.89 10.88 -13.70
C LEU A 122 -15.64 10.38 -14.94
N HIS A 123 -16.30 11.25 -15.69
CA HIS A 123 -16.93 10.88 -16.96
C HIS A 123 -15.91 10.37 -17.98
N LYS A 124 -14.77 11.07 -18.11
CA LYS A 124 -13.67 10.64 -18.98
C LYS A 124 -13.00 9.36 -18.45
N ALA A 125 -12.75 9.29 -17.14
CA ALA A 125 -12.13 8.12 -16.51
C ALA A 125 -12.95 6.85 -16.74
N ARG A 126 -14.29 6.92 -16.70
CA ARG A 126 -15.16 5.76 -17.00
C ARG A 126 -14.91 5.20 -18.40
N LYS A 127 -14.77 6.09 -19.40
CA LYS A 127 -14.46 5.70 -20.79
C LYS A 127 -13.06 5.10 -20.92
N ASP A 128 -12.09 5.67 -20.22
CA ASP A 128 -10.71 5.18 -20.22
C ASP A 128 -10.60 3.80 -19.58
N ILE A 129 -11.28 3.58 -18.45
CA ILE A 129 -11.33 2.26 -17.79
C ILE A 129 -11.94 1.24 -18.74
N ALA A 130 -13.06 1.56 -19.40
CA ALA A 130 -13.69 0.66 -20.35
C ALA A 130 -12.80 0.33 -21.56
N HIS A 131 -11.99 1.29 -22.00
CA HIS A 131 -11.04 1.09 -23.10
C HIS A 131 -9.86 0.19 -22.70
N PHE A 132 -9.17 0.51 -21.61
CA PHE A 132 -7.96 -0.22 -21.21
C PHE A 132 -8.26 -1.55 -20.51
N ILE A 133 -9.39 -1.66 -19.81
CA ILE A 133 -9.85 -2.85 -19.10
C ILE A 133 -11.28 -3.19 -19.60
N PRO A 134 -11.42 -3.77 -20.80
CA PRO A 134 -12.74 -4.04 -21.38
C PRO A 134 -13.56 -5.08 -20.62
N SER A 135 -12.93 -6.09 -20.01
CA SER A 135 -13.62 -7.11 -19.21
C SER A 135 -14.14 -6.52 -17.90
N GLU A 136 -15.44 -6.69 -17.61
CA GLU A 136 -16.04 -6.26 -16.34
C GLU A 136 -15.63 -7.16 -15.16
N ASP A 137 -15.46 -8.47 -15.40
CA ASP A 137 -14.90 -9.45 -14.45
C ASP A 137 -13.36 -9.44 -14.47
N PHE A 138 -12.77 -8.24 -14.56
CA PHE A 138 -11.31 -8.10 -14.54
C PHE A 138 -10.73 -8.53 -13.20
N ARG A 139 -9.82 -9.52 -13.23
CA ARG A 139 -9.08 -10.05 -12.07
C ARG A 139 -7.58 -9.84 -12.25
N GLY A 140 -7.15 -8.59 -12.12
CA GLY A 140 -5.76 -8.20 -12.33
C GLY A 140 -5.38 -6.96 -11.54
N LEU A 141 -4.20 -6.42 -11.84
CA LEU A 141 -3.67 -5.22 -11.19
C LEU A 141 -4.06 -3.99 -12.01
N ALA A 142 -4.76 -3.04 -11.39
CA ALA A 142 -5.15 -1.76 -11.97
C ALA A 142 -4.41 -0.63 -11.22
N VAL A 143 -3.28 -0.20 -11.78
CA VAL A 143 -2.32 0.67 -11.11
C VAL A 143 -2.44 2.09 -11.65
N ILE A 144 -2.75 3.05 -10.78
CA ILE A 144 -2.85 4.46 -11.16
C ILE A 144 -1.52 5.14 -10.86
N ASP A 145 -0.86 5.65 -11.90
CA ASP A 145 0.46 6.26 -11.79
C ASP A 145 0.39 7.79 -11.94
N TRP A 146 -0.03 8.43 -10.84
CA TRP A 146 -0.19 9.87 -10.72
C TRP A 146 0.92 10.45 -9.84
N GLU A 147 1.98 10.90 -10.50
CA GLU A 147 3.19 11.36 -9.82
C GLU A 147 3.36 12.88 -9.77
N PHE A 148 2.42 13.68 -10.25
CA PHE A 148 2.63 15.13 -10.42
C PHE A 148 2.49 15.91 -9.11
N TRP A 149 1.48 15.60 -8.30
CA TRP A 149 1.30 16.15 -6.95
C TRP A 149 1.10 15.03 -5.91
N ARG A 150 1.08 15.40 -4.63
CA ARG A 150 0.76 14.52 -3.49
C ARG A 150 -0.50 15.09 -2.83
N PRO A 151 -1.43 14.26 -2.30
CA PRO A 151 -2.68 14.75 -1.74
C PRO A 151 -2.49 15.55 -0.45
N GLN A 152 -1.36 15.38 0.25
CA GLN A 152 -0.99 16.15 1.43
C GLN A 152 -0.15 17.36 1.02
N TRP A 153 -0.60 18.56 1.38
CA TRP A 153 0.03 19.85 1.09
C TRP A 153 1.52 19.85 1.40
N ASN A 154 1.86 19.41 2.60
CA ASN A 154 3.22 19.39 3.11
C ASN A 154 4.17 18.44 2.36
N ARG A 155 3.66 17.54 1.51
CA ARG A 155 4.45 16.64 0.66
C ARG A 155 4.71 17.20 -0.76
N ASN A 156 4.21 18.39 -1.07
CA ASN A 156 4.41 19.06 -2.36
C ASN A 156 5.61 20.01 -2.34
N TRP A 157 6.79 19.48 -2.02
CA TRP A 157 8.06 20.21 -2.01
C TRP A 157 8.86 20.08 -3.33
N HIS A 158 9.96 20.83 -3.44
CA HIS A 158 10.88 20.82 -4.59
C HIS A 158 10.14 21.11 -5.91
N LYS A 159 10.21 20.20 -6.90
CA LYS A 159 9.51 20.35 -8.19
C LYS A 159 7.98 20.44 -8.05
N LYS A 160 7.43 20.03 -6.90
CA LYS A 160 6.00 20.11 -6.60
C LYS A 160 5.61 21.42 -5.91
N GLU A 161 6.56 22.33 -5.67
CA GLU A 161 6.28 23.62 -5.03
C GLU A 161 5.25 24.45 -5.81
N ILE A 162 5.25 24.30 -7.14
CA ILE A 162 4.28 24.95 -8.03
C ILE A 162 2.83 24.70 -7.60
N TYR A 163 2.50 23.52 -7.05
CA TYR A 163 1.14 23.23 -6.60
C TYR A 163 0.75 24.08 -5.39
N ARG A 164 1.69 24.36 -4.48
CA ARG A 164 1.45 25.25 -3.34
C ARG A 164 1.33 26.71 -3.79
N GLN A 165 2.27 27.16 -4.63
CA GLN A 165 2.29 28.53 -5.16
C GLN A 165 1.00 28.86 -5.94
N ARG A 166 0.64 28.02 -6.90
CA ARG A 166 -0.56 28.25 -7.73
C ARG A 166 -1.86 28.13 -6.93
N SER A 167 -1.88 27.30 -5.88
CA SER A 167 -3.04 27.25 -4.97
C SER A 167 -3.20 28.55 -4.20
N GLN A 168 -2.11 29.14 -3.70
CA GLN A 168 -2.12 30.43 -3.01
C GLN A 168 -2.51 31.58 -3.96
N GLU A 169 -1.98 31.61 -5.18
CA GLU A 169 -2.36 32.59 -6.21
C GLU A 169 -3.86 32.56 -6.50
N LEU A 170 -4.45 31.36 -6.61
CA LEU A 170 -5.89 31.19 -6.85
C LEU A 170 -6.74 31.75 -5.70
N ILE A 171 -6.29 31.60 -4.45
CA ILE A 171 -6.97 32.19 -3.29
C ILE A 171 -6.81 33.72 -3.27
N ALA A 172 -5.59 34.21 -3.49
CA ALA A 172 -5.28 35.64 -3.46
C ALA A 172 -6.03 36.43 -4.55
N GLN A 173 -6.32 35.81 -5.69
CA GLN A 173 -7.13 36.40 -6.75
C GLN A 173 -8.64 36.38 -6.44
N ALA A 174 -9.10 35.42 -5.65
CA ALA A 174 -10.52 35.21 -5.37
C ALA A 174 -11.03 36.03 -4.16
N TYR A 175 -10.14 36.46 -3.25
CA TYR A 175 -10.50 37.12 -2.01
C TYR A 175 -9.78 38.46 -1.84
N LEU A 176 -10.51 39.50 -1.44
CA LEU A 176 -9.97 40.80 -1.05
C LEU A 176 -9.68 40.83 0.46
N ASN A 177 -8.67 41.61 0.87
CA ASN A 177 -8.31 41.85 2.28
C ASN A 177 -7.95 40.60 3.12
N VAL A 178 -7.37 39.57 2.49
CA VAL A 178 -6.87 38.38 3.19
C VAL A 178 -5.39 38.52 3.55
N THR A 179 -5.00 38.07 4.74
CA THR A 179 -3.59 38.01 5.13
C THR A 179 -2.88 36.85 4.43
N LYS A 180 -1.54 36.87 4.45
CA LYS A 180 -0.75 35.79 3.85
C LYS A 180 -1.02 34.43 4.52
N GLU A 181 -1.18 34.42 5.83
CA GLU A 181 -1.46 33.21 6.63
C GLU A 181 -2.85 32.65 6.27
N GLN A 182 -3.84 33.51 6.08
CA GLN A 182 -5.17 33.11 5.63
C GLN A 182 -5.14 32.55 4.21
N VAL A 183 -4.37 33.16 3.31
CA VAL A 183 -4.18 32.66 1.94
C VAL A 183 -3.58 31.25 1.95
N GLU A 184 -2.52 31.03 2.74
CA GLU A 184 -1.88 29.73 2.84
C GLU A 184 -2.81 28.66 3.40
N GLU A 185 -3.52 28.96 4.50
CA GLU A 185 -4.41 27.99 5.14
C GLU A 185 -5.62 27.64 4.25
N LEU A 186 -6.25 28.63 3.60
CA LEU A 186 -7.33 28.38 2.65
C LEU A 186 -6.85 27.60 1.43
N ALA A 187 -5.65 27.90 0.92
CA ALA A 187 -5.05 27.18 -0.20
C ALA A 187 -4.78 25.72 0.16
N ARG A 188 -4.24 25.47 1.36
CA ARG A 188 -4.02 24.13 1.92
C ARG A 188 -5.33 23.35 2.00
N LEU A 189 -6.33 23.90 2.69
CA LEU A 189 -7.62 23.22 2.91
C LEU A 189 -8.32 22.86 1.59
N ARG A 190 -8.35 23.80 0.62
CA ARG A 190 -8.95 23.53 -0.69
C ARG A 190 -8.17 22.51 -1.50
N PHE A 191 -6.85 22.62 -1.53
CA PHE A 191 -6.01 21.68 -2.26
C PHE A 191 -6.16 20.25 -1.73
N GLU A 192 -6.03 20.05 -0.41
CA GLU A 192 -6.10 18.72 0.20
C GLU A 192 -7.50 18.10 0.05
N LYS A 193 -8.56 18.89 0.24
CA LYS A 193 -9.95 18.43 0.02
C LYS A 193 -10.16 17.97 -1.41
N SER A 194 -9.83 18.80 -2.40
CA SER A 194 -10.04 18.44 -3.80
C SER A 194 -9.11 17.31 -4.26
N ALA A 195 -7.87 17.25 -3.75
CA ALA A 195 -6.96 16.14 -4.05
C ALA A 195 -7.51 14.80 -3.53
N MET A 196 -8.08 14.80 -2.32
CA MET A 196 -8.79 13.66 -1.75
C MET A 196 -9.96 13.23 -2.63
N GLU A 197 -10.86 14.15 -2.98
CA GLU A 197 -12.04 13.88 -3.81
C GLU A 197 -11.67 13.30 -5.18
N PHE A 198 -10.62 13.83 -5.83
CA PHE A 198 -10.12 13.30 -7.10
C PHE A 198 -9.58 11.88 -6.98
N MET A 199 -8.68 11.62 -6.02
CA MET A 199 -8.07 10.31 -5.86
C MET A 199 -9.09 9.25 -5.41
N GLN A 200 -9.92 9.59 -4.41
CA GLN A 200 -10.95 8.71 -3.89
C GLN A 200 -12.06 8.43 -4.91
N GLY A 201 -12.56 9.46 -5.59
CA GLY A 201 -13.60 9.31 -6.61
C GLY A 201 -13.14 8.42 -7.77
N THR A 202 -11.87 8.53 -8.16
CA THR A 202 -11.29 7.69 -9.22
C THR A 202 -11.18 6.23 -8.81
N LEU A 203 -10.69 5.95 -7.59
CA LEU A 203 -10.64 4.59 -7.06
C LEU A 203 -12.04 3.98 -6.93
N LYS A 204 -13.01 4.74 -6.39
CA LYS A 204 -14.40 4.31 -6.27
C LYS A 204 -15.02 3.98 -7.63
N LEU A 205 -14.77 4.80 -8.65
CA LEU A 205 -15.23 4.51 -10.01
C LEU A 205 -14.58 3.22 -10.56
N GLY A 206 -13.28 3.04 -10.33
CA GLY A 206 -12.55 1.83 -10.71
C GLY A 206 -13.14 0.57 -10.07
N THR A 207 -13.36 0.57 -8.75
CA THR A 207 -13.93 -0.57 -8.03
C THR A 207 -15.39 -0.81 -8.37
N GLN A 208 -16.18 0.23 -8.65
CA GLN A 208 -17.57 0.06 -9.10
C GLN A 208 -17.66 -0.58 -10.49
N THR A 209 -16.76 -0.19 -11.40
CA THR A 209 -16.79 -0.70 -12.78
C THR A 209 -16.05 -2.03 -12.94
N ARG A 210 -15.04 -2.30 -12.12
CA ARG A 210 -14.20 -3.51 -12.14
C ARG A 210 -14.01 -4.04 -10.71
N PRO A 211 -15.07 -4.62 -10.11
CA PRO A 211 -15.11 -4.94 -8.67
C PRO A 211 -14.09 -6.00 -8.22
N HIS A 212 -13.66 -6.88 -9.13
CA HIS A 212 -12.64 -7.88 -8.84
C HIS A 212 -11.21 -7.43 -9.17
N GLY A 213 -11.05 -6.20 -9.68
CA GLY A 213 -9.76 -5.59 -9.96
C GLY A 213 -9.05 -5.15 -8.68
N LEU A 214 -7.72 -5.27 -8.67
CA LEU A 214 -6.88 -4.78 -7.58
C LEU A 214 -6.36 -3.38 -7.93
N TRP A 215 -7.12 -2.39 -7.47
CA TRP A 215 -6.93 -0.95 -7.65
C TRP A 215 -6.08 -0.32 -6.55
N GLY A 216 -5.17 0.57 -6.97
CA GLY A 216 -4.33 1.34 -6.07
C GLY A 216 -3.41 2.28 -6.82
N PHE A 217 -2.81 3.23 -6.09
CA PHE A 217 -1.85 4.17 -6.66
C PHE A 217 -0.43 3.61 -6.59
N TYR A 218 0.31 3.71 -7.69
CA TYR A 218 1.76 3.50 -7.69
C TYR A 218 2.44 4.42 -6.68
N LEU A 219 3.55 3.96 -6.09
CA LEU A 219 4.33 4.58 -5.02
C LEU A 219 3.70 4.47 -3.64
N TYR A 220 2.39 4.28 -3.52
CA TYR A 220 1.69 4.35 -2.25
C TYR A 220 1.60 2.98 -1.54
N PRO A 221 1.88 2.92 -0.22
CA PRO A 221 2.41 4.02 0.60
C PRO A 221 3.91 4.27 0.39
N ASP A 222 4.35 5.51 0.63
CA ASP A 222 5.77 5.88 0.61
C ASP A 222 6.31 6.01 2.03
N CYS A 223 7.44 5.35 2.30
CA CYS A 223 8.17 5.39 3.57
C CYS A 223 9.08 6.63 3.68
N HIS A 224 9.40 7.29 2.55
CA HIS A 224 10.30 8.46 2.50
C HIS A 224 11.71 8.27 3.13
N ASN A 225 12.16 7.02 3.28
CA ASN A 225 13.48 6.64 3.80
C ASN A 225 14.62 6.81 2.77
N TYR A 226 14.61 7.91 2.01
CA TYR A 226 15.51 8.16 0.88
C TYR A 226 16.91 8.64 1.26
N ASN A 227 17.14 9.02 2.52
CA ASN A 227 18.40 9.53 3.06
C ASN A 227 19.44 8.42 3.29
N VAL A 228 19.56 7.48 2.35
CA VAL A 228 20.46 6.32 2.37
C VAL A 228 21.93 6.66 2.56
N HIS A 229 22.33 7.91 2.30
CA HIS A 229 23.71 8.41 2.46
C HIS A 229 24.04 8.90 3.88
N ALA A 230 23.04 9.07 4.76
CA ALA A 230 23.28 9.57 6.11
C ALA A 230 24.17 8.61 6.92
N HIS A 231 25.07 9.16 7.74
CA HIS A 231 25.95 8.37 8.61
C HIS A 231 25.14 7.47 9.56
N ASN A 232 24.07 8.01 10.16
CA ASN A 232 23.15 7.30 11.06
C ASN A 232 21.87 6.85 10.34
N TYR A 233 21.99 6.28 9.14
CA TYR A 233 20.84 5.80 8.40
C TYR A 233 20.26 4.54 9.07
N SER A 234 19.16 4.70 9.80
CA SER A 234 18.37 3.60 10.38
C SER A 234 17.52 2.86 9.34
N ALA A 235 17.34 3.46 8.15
CA ALA A 235 16.43 3.07 7.08
C ALA A 235 14.95 2.97 7.45
N THR A 236 14.59 3.25 8.70
CA THR A 236 13.21 3.34 9.17
C THR A 236 12.50 4.47 8.45
N CYS A 237 11.18 4.33 8.26
CA CYS A 237 10.37 5.45 7.84
C CYS A 237 10.49 6.55 8.89
N PRO A 238 10.74 7.82 8.52
CA PRO A 238 10.75 8.91 9.49
C PRO A 238 9.40 8.94 10.22
N LEU A 239 9.41 9.14 11.54
CA LEU A 239 8.21 9.08 12.37
C LEU A 239 7.09 10.00 11.85
N GLN A 240 7.46 11.21 11.42
CA GLN A 240 6.50 12.15 10.83
C GLN A 240 5.85 11.60 9.54
N GLU A 241 6.56 10.79 8.77
CA GLU A 241 6.04 10.19 7.54
C GLU A 241 5.10 9.03 7.82
N THR A 242 5.35 8.26 8.89
CA THR A 242 4.41 7.25 9.41
C THR A 242 3.09 7.92 9.82
N HIS A 243 3.12 9.01 10.61
CA HIS A 243 1.91 9.75 10.97
C HIS A 243 1.18 10.36 9.78
N ARG A 244 1.94 10.88 8.80
CA ARG A 244 1.35 11.37 7.54
C ARG A 244 0.70 10.24 6.75
N ASN A 245 1.23 9.02 6.80
CA ASN A 245 0.57 7.89 6.18
C ASN A 245 -0.70 7.49 6.94
N ASP A 246 -0.74 7.59 8.28
CA ASP A 246 -1.96 7.35 9.05
C ASP A 246 -3.09 8.31 8.65
N GLN A 247 -2.77 9.58 8.39
CA GLN A 247 -3.73 10.60 7.89
C GLN A 247 -4.32 10.29 6.50
N LEU A 248 -3.70 9.38 5.74
CA LEU A 248 -4.20 8.92 4.44
C LEU A 248 -5.12 7.70 4.56
N PHE A 249 -5.68 7.43 5.74
CA PHE A 249 -6.65 6.35 5.97
C PHE A 249 -7.75 6.26 4.90
N TRP A 250 -8.29 7.40 4.48
CA TRP A 250 -9.30 7.49 3.41
C TRP A 250 -8.82 6.87 2.09
N LEU A 251 -7.52 6.99 1.75
CA LEU A 251 -6.93 6.44 0.54
C LEU A 251 -6.77 4.92 0.66
N TRP A 252 -6.36 4.45 1.83
CA TRP A 252 -6.19 3.03 2.12
C TRP A 252 -7.53 2.30 2.03
N ASN A 253 -8.58 2.83 2.67
CA ASN A 253 -9.93 2.27 2.61
C ASN A 253 -10.57 2.31 1.21
N SER A 254 -10.11 3.23 0.35
CA SER A 254 -10.58 3.31 -1.04
C SER A 254 -9.80 2.38 -1.97
N SER A 255 -8.67 1.83 -1.51
CA SER A 255 -7.81 0.96 -2.31
C SER A 255 -8.18 -0.52 -2.11
N THR A 256 -7.84 -1.36 -3.08
CA THR A 256 -8.00 -2.82 -2.99
C THR A 256 -6.67 -3.57 -3.11
N ALA A 257 -5.57 -2.85 -3.34
CA ALA A 257 -4.18 -3.31 -3.24
C ALA A 257 -3.21 -2.13 -3.03
N PHE A 258 -2.01 -2.42 -2.54
CA PHE A 258 -0.92 -1.44 -2.44
C PHE A 258 0.18 -1.69 -3.45
N PHE A 259 0.80 -0.61 -3.94
CA PHE A 259 1.85 -0.64 -4.95
C PHE A 259 3.06 0.21 -4.53
N PRO A 260 3.70 -0.10 -3.38
CA PRO A 260 4.88 0.64 -2.94
C PRO A 260 6.01 0.46 -3.95
N ALA A 261 6.69 1.55 -4.28
CA ALA A 261 7.81 1.51 -5.22
C ALA A 261 9.13 1.23 -4.50
N LEU A 262 9.94 0.35 -5.06
CA LEU A 262 11.24 -0.06 -4.56
C LEU A 262 12.25 -0.01 -5.71
N ALA A 263 12.89 1.15 -5.84
CA ALA A 263 13.93 1.40 -6.84
C ALA A 263 15.23 1.83 -6.13
N ILE A 264 16.13 0.87 -5.94
CA ILE A 264 17.45 1.08 -5.31
C ILE A 264 18.45 1.71 -6.29
N ARG A 265 19.48 2.39 -5.76
CA ARG A 265 20.49 3.11 -6.55
C ARG A 265 21.76 2.28 -6.75
N LYS A 266 22.42 2.44 -7.90
CA LYS A 266 23.63 1.67 -8.26
C LYS A 266 24.80 1.95 -7.31
N GLY A 267 24.92 3.18 -6.82
CA GLY A 267 25.95 3.57 -5.84
C GLY A 267 25.88 2.81 -4.50
N HIS A 268 24.80 2.06 -4.25
CA HIS A 268 24.63 1.20 -3.08
C HIS A 268 24.52 -0.28 -3.42
N MET A 269 24.94 -0.68 -4.63
CA MET A 269 24.95 -2.08 -5.05
C MET A 269 25.49 -3.01 -3.95
N ASP A 270 24.78 -4.10 -3.70
CA ASP A 270 25.13 -5.13 -2.71
C ASP A 270 25.22 -4.65 -1.24
N SER A 271 24.85 -3.40 -0.96
CA SER A 271 24.91 -2.83 0.39
C SER A 271 23.79 -3.35 1.27
N ILE A 272 24.09 -3.54 2.57
CA ILE A 272 23.06 -3.78 3.59
C ILE A 272 22.04 -2.63 3.68
N ARG A 273 22.42 -1.43 3.22
CA ARG A 273 21.50 -0.28 3.14
C ARG A 273 20.33 -0.55 2.19
N ASN A 274 20.54 -1.31 1.11
CA ASN A 274 19.44 -1.71 0.22
C ASN A 274 18.48 -2.69 0.89
N LEU A 275 18.98 -3.58 1.75
CA LEU A 275 18.13 -4.47 2.55
C LEU A 275 17.24 -3.63 3.47
N HIS A 276 17.83 -2.77 4.28
CA HIS A 276 17.06 -1.97 5.24
C HIS A 276 16.12 -0.97 4.55
N PHE A 277 16.52 -0.40 3.41
CA PHE A 277 15.65 0.45 2.59
C PHE A 277 14.40 -0.31 2.13
N SER A 278 14.59 -1.53 1.64
CA SER A 278 13.53 -2.42 1.13
C SER A 278 12.61 -2.88 2.25
N GLN A 279 13.20 -3.44 3.31
CA GLN A 279 12.53 -3.98 4.49
C GLN A 279 11.54 -2.97 5.09
N ASN A 280 11.98 -1.74 5.36
CA ASN A 280 11.13 -0.73 6.01
C ASN A 280 9.98 -0.25 5.10
N ARG A 281 10.17 -0.22 3.78
CA ARG A 281 9.10 0.12 2.83
C ARG A 281 8.02 -0.96 2.78
N VAL A 282 8.44 -2.23 2.80
CA VAL A 282 7.51 -3.36 2.85
C VAL A 282 6.78 -3.39 4.19
N LEU A 283 7.48 -3.24 5.31
CA LEU A 283 6.88 -3.24 6.64
C LEU A 283 5.86 -2.11 6.82
N GLU A 284 6.15 -0.89 6.35
CA GLU A 284 5.18 0.21 6.42
C GLU A 284 3.94 -0.06 5.55
N SER A 285 4.13 -0.70 4.40
CA SER A 285 3.01 -1.10 3.53
C SER A 285 2.12 -2.13 4.21
N LEU A 286 2.72 -3.16 4.82
CA LEU A 286 1.96 -4.20 5.54
C LEU A 286 1.26 -3.63 6.77
N ARG A 287 1.93 -2.76 7.54
CA ARG A 287 1.31 -2.06 8.68
C ARG A 287 0.03 -1.34 8.27
N LEU A 288 0.09 -0.53 7.20
CA LEU A 288 -1.06 0.22 6.70
C LEU A 288 -2.14 -0.69 6.09
N ALA A 289 -1.75 -1.82 5.49
CA ALA A 289 -2.67 -2.75 4.86
C ALA A 289 -3.58 -3.42 5.90
N SER A 290 -3.07 -3.66 7.12
CA SER A 290 -3.84 -4.22 8.23
C SER A 290 -4.74 -3.19 8.93
N LEU A 291 -4.51 -1.89 8.72
CA LEU A 291 -5.29 -0.82 9.37
C LEU A 291 -6.60 -0.49 8.66
N THR A 292 -6.80 -0.90 7.42
CA THR A 292 -8.02 -0.56 6.65
C THR A 292 -9.29 -1.08 7.30
N SER A 293 -10.48 -0.57 6.94
CA SER A 293 -11.76 -1.07 7.45
C SER A 293 -12.18 -2.44 6.89
N LEU A 294 -11.43 -3.00 5.94
CA LEU A 294 -11.75 -4.30 5.34
C LEU A 294 -11.52 -5.44 6.33
N PRO A 295 -12.26 -6.55 6.21
CA PRO A 295 -12.10 -7.73 7.08
C PRO A 295 -10.81 -8.52 6.79
N TYR A 296 -10.00 -8.07 5.83
CA TYR A 296 -8.74 -8.68 5.44
C TYR A 296 -7.66 -7.63 5.22
N GLU A 297 -6.40 -8.04 5.30
CA GLU A 297 -5.24 -7.23 4.95
C GLU A 297 -5.16 -7.03 3.43
N LEU A 298 -4.99 -5.78 2.99
CA LEU A 298 -4.83 -5.47 1.57
C LEU A 298 -3.59 -6.15 0.99
N PRO A 299 -3.69 -6.81 -0.19
CA PRO A 299 -2.54 -7.43 -0.83
C PRO A 299 -1.55 -6.35 -1.30
N THR A 300 -0.30 -6.45 -0.86
CA THR A 300 0.80 -5.56 -1.27
C THR A 300 1.59 -6.17 -2.42
N PHE A 301 1.69 -5.45 -3.54
CA PHE A 301 2.50 -5.81 -4.70
C PHE A 301 3.63 -4.81 -4.91
N VAL A 302 4.85 -5.20 -4.54
CA VAL A 302 6.00 -4.28 -4.54
C VAL A 302 6.47 -4.01 -5.96
N TYR A 303 6.47 -2.75 -6.37
CA TYR A 303 6.99 -2.33 -7.67
C TYR A 303 8.52 -2.29 -7.62
N THR A 304 9.18 -3.05 -8.48
CA THR A 304 10.65 -3.11 -8.59
C THR A 304 11.12 -2.93 -10.04
N ARG A 305 12.43 -2.89 -10.26
CA ARG A 305 13.06 -2.70 -11.57
C ARG A 305 14.07 -3.81 -11.86
N LEU A 306 14.32 -4.07 -13.13
CA LEU A 306 15.40 -4.98 -13.56
C LEU A 306 16.78 -4.46 -13.18
N GLY A 307 16.96 -3.14 -13.29
CA GLY A 307 18.20 -2.44 -12.99
C GLY A 307 18.01 -1.33 -11.97
N TYR A 308 19.10 -0.65 -11.67
CA TYR A 308 19.11 0.40 -10.67
C TYR A 308 18.32 1.63 -11.15
N ARG A 309 17.78 2.39 -10.19
CA ARG A 309 16.96 3.58 -10.41
C ARG A 309 17.63 4.59 -11.36
N ASP A 310 18.92 4.80 -11.16
CA ASP A 310 19.80 5.73 -11.85
C ASP A 310 20.44 5.13 -13.11
N GLU A 311 20.37 3.83 -13.33
CA GLU A 311 20.94 3.16 -14.50
C GLU A 311 20.15 1.89 -14.87
N ALA A 312 19.12 2.05 -15.71
CA ALA A 312 18.16 0.98 -16.03
C ALA A 312 18.77 -0.28 -16.66
N MET A 313 19.91 -0.15 -17.35
CA MET A 313 20.61 -1.27 -18.00
C MET A 313 21.70 -1.91 -17.12
N ALA A 314 21.96 -1.36 -15.93
CA ALA A 314 22.76 -2.03 -14.91
C ALA A 314 21.82 -2.92 -14.08
N PHE A 315 21.69 -4.18 -14.49
CA PHE A 315 20.76 -5.10 -13.85
C PHE A 315 21.20 -5.53 -12.46
N LEU A 316 20.20 -5.76 -11.59
CA LEU A 316 20.42 -6.12 -10.20
C LEU A 316 21.29 -7.38 -10.06
N THR A 317 22.17 -7.35 -9.07
CA THR A 317 22.98 -8.50 -8.65
C THR A 317 22.10 -9.55 -7.96
N GLN A 318 22.67 -10.73 -7.71
CA GLN A 318 21.98 -11.76 -6.94
C GLN A 318 21.62 -11.29 -5.52
N LYS A 319 22.51 -10.51 -4.88
CA LYS A 319 22.31 -10.04 -3.51
C LYS A 319 21.24 -8.94 -3.45
N ASP A 320 21.22 -8.03 -4.41
CA ASP A 320 20.16 -7.01 -4.48
C ASP A 320 18.80 -7.61 -4.88
N LEU A 321 18.76 -8.67 -5.70
CA LEU A 321 17.52 -9.44 -5.91
C LEU A 321 17.00 -10.04 -4.59
N ILE A 322 17.89 -10.51 -3.72
CA ILE A 322 17.55 -10.98 -2.37
C ILE A 322 17.03 -9.85 -1.50
N HIS A 323 17.75 -8.73 -1.45
CA HIS A 323 17.36 -7.57 -0.64
C HIS A 323 16.05 -6.92 -1.08
N THR A 324 15.59 -7.16 -2.32
CA THR A 324 14.37 -6.56 -2.87
C THR A 324 13.22 -7.57 -2.94
N ILE A 325 13.22 -8.47 -3.91
CA ILE A 325 12.17 -9.45 -4.15
C ILE A 325 12.16 -10.50 -3.01
N GLY A 326 13.32 -10.98 -2.59
CA GLY A 326 13.43 -11.97 -1.51
C GLY A 326 12.91 -11.46 -0.18
N GLU A 327 13.29 -10.24 0.17
CA GLU A 327 12.84 -9.59 1.39
C GLU A 327 11.32 -9.35 1.37
N SER A 328 10.77 -8.94 0.21
CA SER A 328 9.32 -8.77 0.04
C SER A 328 8.57 -10.08 0.27
N ALA A 329 9.07 -11.20 -0.27
CA ALA A 329 8.48 -12.52 -0.08
C ALA A 329 8.53 -12.97 1.39
N ALA A 330 9.69 -12.80 2.04
CA ALA A 330 9.90 -13.23 3.42
C ALA A 330 9.02 -12.47 4.42
N LEU A 331 8.73 -11.19 4.14
CA LEU A 331 7.89 -10.34 4.99
C LEU A 331 6.38 -10.54 4.76
N GLY A 332 5.96 -11.28 3.73
CA GLY A 332 4.55 -11.60 3.49
C GLY A 332 3.84 -10.75 2.44
N ALA A 333 4.56 -9.99 1.60
CA ALA A 333 3.95 -9.31 0.46
C ALA A 333 3.23 -10.32 -0.45
N ALA A 334 2.16 -9.90 -1.12
CA ALA A 334 1.39 -10.76 -2.02
C ALA A 334 2.13 -11.04 -3.33
N GLY A 335 3.08 -10.18 -3.70
CA GLY A 335 3.87 -10.33 -4.90
C GLY A 335 4.73 -9.10 -5.19
N PHE A 336 5.24 -9.06 -6.42
CA PHE A 336 5.99 -7.93 -6.95
C PHE A 336 5.64 -7.69 -8.42
N VAL A 337 5.84 -6.45 -8.86
CA VAL A 337 5.68 -6.04 -10.26
C VAL A 337 7.02 -5.53 -10.76
N ILE A 338 7.59 -6.15 -11.80
CA ILE A 338 8.76 -5.62 -12.49
C ILE A 338 8.31 -4.59 -13.51
N TRP A 339 8.63 -3.34 -13.26
CA TRP A 339 8.38 -2.23 -14.17
C TRP A 339 9.65 -1.85 -14.94
N GLY A 340 9.45 -1.36 -16.17
CA GLY A 340 10.53 -0.79 -16.98
C GLY A 340 10.01 0.12 -18.09
N ASP A 341 10.82 1.11 -18.44
CA ASP A 341 10.52 2.05 -19.52
C ASP A 341 11.04 1.55 -20.88
N LEU A 342 10.91 2.41 -21.89
CA LEU A 342 11.38 2.11 -23.25
C LEU A 342 12.91 1.97 -23.36
N ASN A 343 13.70 2.40 -22.37
CA ASN A 343 15.16 2.26 -22.41
C ASN A 343 15.58 0.79 -22.45
N LEU A 344 14.81 -0.10 -21.80
CA LEU A 344 15.04 -1.54 -21.83
C LEU A 344 14.94 -2.14 -23.24
N THR A 345 14.23 -1.46 -24.14
CA THR A 345 13.94 -1.96 -25.49
C THR A 345 14.39 -1.01 -26.60
N SER A 346 15.26 -0.05 -26.27
CA SER A 346 15.68 1.00 -27.20
C SER A 346 16.58 0.49 -28.32
N SER A 347 17.28 -0.64 -28.15
CA SER A 347 18.20 -1.22 -29.13
C SER A 347 18.16 -2.75 -29.15
N ARG A 348 18.66 -3.36 -30.24
CA ARG A 348 18.84 -4.82 -30.34
C ARG A 348 19.73 -5.35 -29.21
N GLN A 349 20.77 -4.60 -28.84
CA GLN A 349 21.67 -4.92 -27.74
C GLN A 349 20.95 -4.89 -26.40
N ASN A 350 20.13 -3.88 -26.12
CA ASN A 350 19.39 -3.79 -24.86
C ASN A 350 18.37 -4.94 -24.74
N CYS A 351 17.62 -5.23 -25.80
CA CYS A 351 16.73 -6.38 -25.85
C CYS A 351 17.46 -7.71 -25.62
N SER A 352 18.65 -7.88 -26.21
CA SER A 352 19.47 -9.09 -26.02
C SER A 352 19.97 -9.21 -24.57
N LYS A 353 20.37 -8.09 -23.95
CA LYS A 353 20.77 -8.04 -22.54
C LYS A 353 19.60 -8.39 -21.62
N VAL A 354 18.42 -7.81 -21.84
CA VAL A 354 17.21 -8.11 -21.04
C VAL A 354 16.83 -9.58 -21.17
N LYS A 355 16.83 -10.12 -22.40
CA LYS A 355 16.58 -11.54 -22.65
C LYS A 355 17.56 -12.44 -21.90
N ALA A 356 18.86 -12.12 -21.94
CA ALA A 356 19.86 -12.89 -21.21
C ALA A 356 19.62 -12.80 -19.69
N PHE A 357 19.35 -11.61 -19.16
CA PHE A 357 19.09 -11.44 -17.73
C PHE A 357 17.89 -12.26 -17.24
N LEU A 358 16.80 -12.26 -18.02
CA LEU A 358 15.60 -13.07 -17.75
C LEU A 358 15.89 -14.57 -17.84
N ASN A 359 16.59 -15.02 -18.89
CA ASN A 359 16.87 -16.44 -19.10
C ASN A 359 17.95 -17.01 -18.16
N TYR A 360 18.69 -16.16 -17.45
CA TYR A 360 19.72 -16.57 -16.49
C TYR A 360 19.38 -16.08 -15.08
N ARG A 361 20.01 -14.99 -14.62
CA ARG A 361 20.02 -14.59 -13.21
C ARG A 361 18.61 -14.35 -12.65
N LEU A 362 17.80 -13.53 -13.34
CA LEU A 362 16.50 -13.16 -12.83
C LEU A 362 15.53 -14.34 -12.86
N GLY A 363 15.51 -15.11 -13.94
CA GLY A 363 14.64 -16.27 -14.07
C GLY A 363 14.95 -17.37 -13.06
N GLN A 364 16.23 -17.67 -12.83
CA GLN A 364 16.63 -18.58 -11.77
C GLN A 364 16.17 -18.09 -10.39
N TYR A 365 16.30 -16.79 -10.13
CA TYR A 365 15.94 -16.25 -8.83
C TYR A 365 14.43 -16.19 -8.60
N ILE A 366 13.64 -15.73 -9.57
CA ILE A 366 12.17 -15.71 -9.47
C ILE A 366 11.64 -17.13 -9.29
N THR A 367 12.14 -18.09 -10.06
CA THR A 367 11.75 -19.50 -9.92
C THR A 367 12.07 -20.01 -8.51
N ASN A 368 13.24 -19.64 -7.97
CA ASN A 368 13.65 -20.03 -6.62
C ASN A 368 12.67 -19.50 -5.56
N VAL A 369 12.46 -18.19 -5.51
CA VAL A 369 11.67 -17.55 -4.45
C VAL A 369 10.18 -17.91 -4.53
N THR A 370 9.60 -17.96 -5.73
CA THR A 370 8.18 -18.29 -5.92
C THR A 370 7.89 -19.75 -5.56
N GLN A 371 8.72 -20.69 -6.02
CA GLN A 371 8.57 -22.11 -5.67
C GLN A 371 8.81 -22.37 -4.19
N ALA A 372 9.76 -21.68 -3.56
CA ALA A 372 10.00 -21.81 -2.12
C ALA A 372 8.81 -21.30 -1.29
N ALA A 373 8.18 -20.19 -1.72
CA ALA A 373 6.97 -19.68 -1.07
C ALA A 373 5.80 -20.67 -1.18
N GLU A 374 5.60 -21.29 -2.34
CA GLU A 374 4.59 -22.33 -2.56
C GLU A 374 4.81 -23.54 -1.65
N ILE A 375 6.04 -24.07 -1.61
CA ILE A 375 6.37 -25.20 -0.76
C ILE A 375 6.15 -24.87 0.73
N CYS A 376 6.52 -23.66 1.16
CA CYS A 376 6.28 -23.24 2.53
C CYS A 376 4.77 -23.19 2.86
N SER A 377 3.98 -22.60 1.95
CA SER A 377 2.51 -22.53 2.07
C SER A 377 1.89 -23.92 2.16
N GLU A 378 2.32 -24.87 1.33
CA GLU A 378 1.86 -26.26 1.36
C GLU A 378 2.21 -26.96 2.68
N LEU A 379 3.48 -26.89 3.11
CA LEU A 379 3.97 -27.68 4.23
C LEU A 379 3.57 -27.16 5.61
N LEU A 380 3.56 -25.84 5.76
CA LEU A 380 3.23 -25.19 7.03
C LEU A 380 1.76 -24.81 7.10
N CYS A 381 1.19 -24.29 6.00
CA CYS A 381 -0.06 -23.56 6.01
C CYS A 381 -1.20 -24.23 5.22
N GLN A 382 -1.09 -25.53 4.89
CA GLN A 382 -2.10 -26.30 4.17
C GLN A 382 -2.57 -25.67 2.84
N THR A 383 -1.73 -24.87 2.16
CA THR A 383 -2.11 -24.05 0.99
C THR A 383 -3.19 -22.99 1.25
N ASN A 384 -3.54 -22.79 2.51
CA ASN A 384 -4.57 -21.88 3.03
C ASN A 384 -3.98 -20.66 3.73
N GLY A 385 -2.65 -20.49 3.67
CA GLY A 385 -1.97 -19.28 4.13
C GLY A 385 -0.65 -19.07 3.42
N ARG A 386 -0.07 -17.89 3.59
CA ARG A 386 1.30 -17.58 3.16
C ARG A 386 2.26 -17.67 4.34
N CYS A 387 3.51 -18.00 4.08
CA CYS A 387 4.54 -17.96 5.10
C CYS A 387 5.08 -16.55 5.30
N VAL A 388 5.16 -16.11 6.56
CA VAL A 388 5.74 -14.83 6.98
C VAL A 388 6.86 -15.09 7.98
N ARG A 389 7.97 -14.39 7.82
CA ARG A 389 9.13 -14.50 8.71
C ARG A 389 8.75 -14.16 10.14
N ARG A 390 9.11 -15.02 11.10
CA ARG A 390 8.76 -14.83 12.53
C ARG A 390 9.37 -13.58 13.11
N ASP A 391 10.69 -13.41 12.94
CA ASP A 391 11.42 -12.22 13.31
C ASP A 391 11.66 -11.35 12.06
N PRO A 392 10.97 -10.20 11.91
CA PRO A 392 11.18 -9.32 10.78
C PRO A 392 12.60 -8.80 10.62
N GLN A 393 13.51 -8.94 11.59
CA GLN A 393 14.92 -8.54 11.49
C GLN A 393 15.88 -9.69 11.18
N ALA A 394 15.43 -10.95 11.33
CA ALA A 394 16.27 -12.10 11.05
C ALA A 394 16.56 -12.25 9.54
N PRO A 395 17.76 -12.67 9.13
CA PRO A 395 18.14 -12.82 7.72
C PRO A 395 17.63 -14.14 7.12
N HIS A 396 16.36 -14.46 7.34
CA HIS A 396 15.71 -15.65 6.79
C HIS A 396 14.91 -15.32 5.54
N TYR A 397 15.05 -16.14 4.51
CA TYR A 397 14.40 -15.95 3.22
C TYR A 397 13.76 -17.25 2.74
N LEU A 398 12.70 -17.12 1.96
CA LEU A 398 12.06 -18.24 1.28
C LEU A 398 12.85 -18.57 0.01
N HIS A 399 13.89 -19.40 0.14
CA HIS A 399 14.68 -19.90 -0.98
C HIS A 399 14.75 -21.43 -0.98
N LEU A 400 14.78 -22.02 -2.16
CA LEU A 400 15.07 -23.44 -2.35
C LEU A 400 16.50 -23.76 -1.92
N SER A 401 16.66 -24.79 -1.10
CA SER A 401 17.95 -25.29 -0.66
C SER A 401 18.74 -25.91 -1.80
N ARG A 402 19.99 -25.47 -1.98
CA ARG A 402 20.87 -25.95 -3.06
C ARG A 402 21.24 -27.43 -2.95
N GLY A 403 21.19 -28.01 -1.76
CA GLY A 403 21.50 -29.43 -1.55
C GLY A 403 20.42 -30.35 -2.09
N ASN A 404 19.16 -29.89 -2.04
CA ASN A 404 17.98 -30.74 -2.29
C ASN A 404 17.23 -30.34 -3.57
N TYR A 405 17.42 -29.11 -4.05
CA TYR A 405 16.77 -28.58 -5.24
C TYR A 405 17.76 -28.15 -6.29
N ARG A 406 17.40 -28.40 -7.55
CA ARG A 406 18.09 -27.91 -8.74
C ARG A 406 17.09 -27.20 -9.63
N ILE A 407 17.45 -26.00 -10.07
CA ILE A 407 16.69 -25.21 -11.04
C ILE A 407 17.38 -25.36 -12.39
N LEU A 408 16.74 -26.06 -13.32
CA LEU A 408 17.23 -26.27 -14.67
C LEU A 408 16.66 -25.21 -15.61
N SER A 409 17.52 -24.58 -16.41
CA SER A 409 17.10 -23.63 -17.44
C SER A 409 16.81 -24.37 -18.75
N ASN A 410 15.63 -24.12 -19.32
CA ASN A 410 15.19 -24.70 -20.58
C ASN A 410 15.55 -23.77 -21.75
N ARG A 411 15.70 -24.33 -22.96
CA ARG A 411 16.08 -23.56 -24.17
C ARG A 411 15.09 -22.46 -24.55
N ASN A 412 13.82 -22.59 -24.16
CA ASN A 412 12.76 -21.62 -24.39
C ASN A 412 12.73 -20.47 -23.36
N GLY A 413 13.63 -20.48 -22.37
CA GLY A 413 13.66 -19.47 -21.30
C GLY A 413 12.78 -19.78 -20.10
N THR A 414 12.17 -20.98 -20.04
CA THR A 414 11.48 -21.45 -18.83
C THR A 414 12.42 -22.19 -17.89
N PHE A 415 11.97 -22.47 -16.68
CA PHE A 415 12.75 -23.13 -15.65
C PHE A 415 12.00 -24.32 -15.08
N THR A 416 12.71 -25.40 -14.78
CA THR A 416 12.16 -26.60 -14.16
C THR A 416 12.85 -26.83 -12.82
N VAL A 417 12.06 -27.03 -11.77
CA VAL A 417 12.58 -27.34 -10.44
C VAL A 417 12.52 -28.85 -10.23
N ILE A 418 13.66 -29.45 -9.90
CA ILE A 418 13.76 -30.86 -9.51
C ILE A 418 14.32 -30.92 -8.11
N GLY A 419 13.71 -31.71 -7.24
CA GLY A 419 14.14 -31.86 -5.86
C GLY A 419 13.00 -32.30 -4.96
N GLN A 420 13.33 -32.65 -3.72
CA GLN A 420 12.35 -33.02 -2.71
C GLN A 420 12.75 -32.43 -1.37
N GLN A 421 11.76 -32.01 -0.57
CA GLN A 421 11.99 -31.48 0.76
C GLN A 421 12.42 -32.59 1.72
N THR A 422 13.34 -32.25 2.61
CA THR A 422 13.74 -33.11 3.73
C THR A 422 12.98 -32.75 5.01
N LYS A 423 12.90 -33.70 5.96
CA LYS A 423 12.32 -33.44 7.29
C LYS A 423 13.02 -32.27 8.00
N ASN A 424 14.34 -32.16 7.85
CA ASN A 424 15.14 -31.09 8.45
C ASN A 424 14.76 -29.71 7.90
N GLU A 425 14.55 -29.58 6.58
CA GLU A 425 14.10 -28.32 5.98
C GLU A 425 12.70 -27.92 6.42
N ARG A 426 11.79 -28.89 6.58
CA ARG A 426 10.46 -28.61 7.12
C ARG A 426 10.56 -28.02 8.53
N GLN A 427 11.43 -28.57 9.39
CA GLN A 427 11.65 -28.01 10.73
C GLN A 427 12.26 -26.60 10.64
N MET A 428 13.28 -26.39 9.80
CA MET A 428 13.87 -25.07 9.60
C MET A 428 12.85 -24.03 9.10
N LEU A 429 11.90 -24.42 8.25
CA LEU A 429 10.82 -23.54 7.83
C LEU A 429 9.91 -23.21 9.02
N ALA A 430 9.50 -24.19 9.82
CA ALA A 430 8.65 -23.99 10.99
C ALA A 430 9.29 -23.09 12.08
N ASP A 431 10.62 -23.21 12.26
CA ASP A 431 11.38 -22.42 13.23
C ASP A 431 11.53 -20.95 12.78
N ARG A 432 11.54 -20.69 11.47
CA ARG A 432 11.85 -19.36 10.89
C ARG A 432 10.63 -18.61 10.38
N PHE A 433 9.57 -19.33 10.02
CA PHE A 433 8.35 -18.79 9.43
C PHE A 433 7.12 -19.26 10.20
N ARG A 434 6.08 -18.43 10.15
CA ARG A 434 4.73 -18.74 10.63
C ARG A 434 3.74 -18.56 9.49
N CYS A 435 2.54 -19.09 9.66
CA CYS A 435 1.47 -18.86 8.72
C CYS A 435 0.78 -17.51 8.97
N HIS A 436 0.41 -16.86 7.87
CA HIS A 436 -0.58 -15.79 7.82
C HIS A 436 -1.70 -16.30 6.92
N CYS A 437 -2.81 -16.71 7.55
CA CYS A 437 -3.88 -17.42 6.88
C CYS A 437 -4.66 -16.51 5.93
N TYR A 438 -5.17 -17.10 4.85
CA TYR A 438 -6.06 -16.39 3.95
C TYR A 438 -7.46 -16.27 4.56
N GLN A 439 -8.22 -15.28 4.09
CA GLN A 439 -9.63 -15.09 4.47
C GLN A 439 -10.42 -16.41 4.41
N GLY A 440 -11.17 -16.70 5.48
CA GLY A 440 -11.91 -17.96 5.65
C GLY A 440 -11.12 -19.09 6.28
N TYR A 441 -9.86 -18.88 6.67
CA TYR A 441 -9.02 -19.88 7.32
C TYR A 441 -8.34 -19.33 8.58
N GLU A 442 -8.22 -20.19 9.59
CA GLU A 442 -7.66 -19.83 10.90
C GLU A 442 -6.77 -20.94 11.48
N GLY A 443 -6.19 -20.66 12.65
CA GLY A 443 -5.25 -21.55 13.34
C GLY A 443 -3.79 -21.33 12.94
N GLU A 444 -2.86 -21.86 13.73
CA GLU A 444 -1.42 -21.67 13.50
C GLU A 444 -0.93 -22.22 12.14
N ARG A 445 -1.68 -23.17 11.57
CA ARG A 445 -1.37 -23.88 10.32
C ARG A 445 -2.43 -23.68 9.23
N CYS A 446 -3.40 -22.80 9.43
CA CYS A 446 -4.50 -22.55 8.49
C CYS A 446 -5.28 -23.84 8.11
N ASP A 447 -5.44 -24.72 9.08
CA ASP A 447 -6.09 -26.03 8.97
C ASP A 447 -7.55 -26.04 9.45
N SER A 448 -8.02 -24.92 10.00
CA SER A 448 -9.41 -24.69 10.38
C SER A 448 -10.07 -23.65 9.46
N ILE A 449 -11.39 -23.75 9.33
CA ILE A 449 -12.22 -22.79 8.58
C ILE A 449 -12.82 -21.82 9.59
N GLU A 450 -12.75 -20.53 9.29
CA GLU A 450 -13.41 -19.49 10.07
C GLU A 450 -14.93 -19.71 10.02
N PRO A 451 -15.64 -19.78 11.16
CA PRO A 451 -17.09 -19.97 11.15
C PRO A 451 -17.76 -18.86 10.33
N GLU A 452 -18.68 -19.21 9.43
CA GLU A 452 -19.50 -18.19 8.76
C GLU A 452 -20.29 -17.41 9.82
N GLU A 453 -20.02 -16.11 9.96
CA GLU A 453 -20.83 -15.23 10.81
C GLU A 453 -22.28 -15.25 10.28
N THR A 454 -23.22 -15.57 11.16
CA THR A 454 -24.63 -15.74 10.79
C THR A 454 -25.28 -14.40 10.46
N GLU A 455 -26.39 -14.37 9.71
CA GLU A 455 -27.14 -13.12 9.44
C GLU A 455 -27.55 -12.39 10.75
N GLU A 456 -27.75 -13.13 11.84
CA GLU A 456 -28.00 -12.56 13.18
C GLU A 456 -26.77 -11.82 13.75
N ASP A 457 -25.56 -12.35 13.58
CA ASP A 457 -24.32 -11.70 14.04
C ASP A 457 -24.04 -10.40 13.27
N ASN A 458 -24.42 -10.34 11.99
CA ASN A 458 -24.28 -9.14 11.16
C ASN A 458 -25.28 -8.05 11.53
N MET A 459 -26.55 -8.40 11.81
CA MET A 459 -27.54 -7.44 12.32
C MET A 459 -27.11 -6.83 13.65
N ILE A 460 -26.58 -7.65 14.57
CA ILE A 460 -26.10 -7.16 15.87
C ILE A 460 -24.91 -6.20 15.70
N LYS A 461 -24.01 -6.44 14.74
CA LYS A 461 -22.90 -5.52 14.46
C LYS A 461 -23.38 -4.20 13.85
N GLU A 462 -24.32 -4.23 12.90
CA GLU A 462 -24.90 -3.01 12.33
C GLU A 462 -25.62 -2.18 13.39
N ASP A 463 -26.39 -2.82 14.28
CA ASP A 463 -27.07 -2.15 15.39
C ASP A 463 -26.07 -1.50 16.38
N VAL A 464 -24.95 -2.19 16.68
CA VAL A 464 -23.90 -1.67 17.56
C VAL A 464 -23.12 -0.51 16.92
N GLU A 465 -22.82 -0.60 15.63
CA GLU A 465 -22.17 0.49 14.89
C GLU A 465 -23.07 1.73 14.80
N GLU A 466 -24.38 1.54 14.57
CA GLU A 466 -25.35 2.64 14.53
C GLU A 466 -25.55 3.29 15.92
N GLU A 467 -25.48 2.50 17.01
CA GLU A 467 -25.49 3.01 18.39
C GLU A 467 -24.20 3.78 18.74
N GLU A 468 -23.03 3.32 18.28
CA GLU A 468 -21.76 4.04 18.48
C GLU A 468 -21.73 5.36 17.71
N GLU A 469 -22.29 5.41 16.51
CA GLU A 469 -22.40 6.64 15.72
C GLU A 469 -23.33 7.66 16.39
N LYS A 470 -24.49 7.19 16.90
CA LYS A 470 -25.40 8.02 17.71
C LYS A 470 -24.76 8.51 19.00
N LYS A 471 -23.93 7.69 19.66
CA LYS A 471 -23.17 8.13 20.85
C LYS A 471 -22.15 9.20 20.51
N LYS A 472 -21.39 9.05 19.42
CA LYS A 472 -20.44 10.06 18.95
C LYS A 472 -21.13 11.37 18.58
N GLU A 473 -22.29 11.33 17.93
CA GLU A 473 -23.09 12.54 17.68
C GLU A 473 -23.57 13.19 18.99
N SER A 474 -23.98 12.39 19.98
CA SER A 474 -24.42 12.90 21.29
C SER A 474 -23.29 13.51 22.12
N GLU A 475 -22.06 12.97 22.03
CA GLU A 475 -20.87 13.51 22.69
C GLU A 475 -20.44 14.83 22.05
N VAL A 476 -20.48 14.93 20.71
CA VAL A 476 -20.25 16.18 19.99
C VAL A 476 -21.31 17.24 20.36
N TYR A 477 -22.58 16.84 20.51
CA TYR A 477 -23.65 17.75 20.89
C TYR A 477 -23.53 18.24 22.35
N ASN A 478 -23.04 17.39 23.26
CA ASN A 478 -22.80 17.76 24.66
C ASN A 478 -21.55 18.63 24.84
N ASP A 479 -20.49 18.41 24.06
CA ASP A 479 -19.28 19.26 24.06
C ASP A 479 -19.58 20.69 23.54
N ILE A 480 -20.51 20.82 22.59
CA ILE A 480 -21.06 22.12 22.14
C ILE A 480 -21.93 22.78 23.23
N ARG A 481 -22.54 21.99 24.12
CA ARG A 481 -23.39 22.49 25.21
C ARG A 481 -22.59 22.94 26.42
N ASP A 482 -21.48 22.26 26.73
CA ASP A 482 -20.58 22.61 27.84
C ASP A 482 -19.62 23.78 27.51
N THR A 483 -19.51 24.16 26.23
CA THR A 483 -18.80 25.37 25.78
C THR A 483 -19.70 26.61 25.61
N ALA A 484 -21.00 26.50 25.93
CA ALA A 484 -21.94 27.62 25.84
C ALA A 484 -21.82 28.58 27.04
N VAL A 485 -21.06 29.67 26.85
CA VAL A 485 -21.08 30.85 27.73
C VAL A 485 -22.52 31.42 27.80
N PRO A 486 -23.03 31.85 28.97
CA PRO A 486 -24.42 32.30 29.10
C PRO A 486 -24.73 33.49 28.19
N LEU A 487 -25.81 33.34 27.42
CA LEU A 487 -26.38 34.32 26.50
C LEU A 487 -27.05 35.48 27.26
N GLN A 488 -26.28 36.24 28.03
CA GLN A 488 -26.69 37.53 28.60
C GLN A 488 -25.68 38.65 28.36
N ASN A 489 -24.44 38.33 27.96
CA ASN A 489 -23.42 39.33 27.63
C ASN A 489 -23.22 39.55 26.11
N ALA A 490 -23.81 38.71 25.25
CA ALA A 490 -23.70 38.85 23.79
C ALA A 490 -24.51 40.02 23.23
N PHE A 491 -25.66 40.36 23.83
CA PHE A 491 -26.48 41.50 23.39
C PHE A 491 -25.87 42.86 23.75
N ILE A 492 -25.05 42.93 24.80
CA ILE A 492 -24.37 44.17 25.21
C ILE A 492 -23.14 44.42 24.30
N LEU A 493 -22.44 43.37 23.86
CA LEU A 493 -21.28 43.52 22.97
C LEU A 493 -21.68 43.89 21.53
N THR A 494 -22.79 43.34 21.01
CA THR A 494 -23.31 43.71 19.68
C THR A 494 -23.94 45.11 19.67
N ALA A 495 -24.48 45.59 20.79
CA ALA A 495 -25.01 46.95 20.91
C ALA A 495 -23.90 48.02 21.04
N LEU A 496 -22.78 47.71 21.71
CA LEU A 496 -21.64 48.64 21.79
C LEU A 496 -20.84 48.77 20.49
N LEU A 497 -20.78 47.72 19.66
CA LEU A 497 -20.12 47.77 18.35
C LEU A 497 -20.92 48.52 17.28
N LEU A 498 -22.24 48.63 17.43
CA LEU A 498 -23.09 49.43 16.54
C LEU A 498 -23.11 50.93 16.90
N LEU A 499 -22.80 51.29 18.15
CA LEU A 499 -22.78 52.69 18.60
C LEU A 499 -21.41 53.39 18.41
N LEU A 500 -20.34 52.65 18.10
CA LEU A 500 -19.02 53.22 17.81
C LEU A 500 -18.78 53.55 16.31
N ASN A 501 -19.76 53.28 15.44
CA ASN A 501 -19.70 53.62 14.00
C ASN A 501 -20.50 54.89 13.62
N PHE A 502 -21.05 55.62 14.59
CA PHE A 502 -21.67 56.93 14.36
C PHE A 502 -21.22 57.93 15.41
N SER A 503 -19.94 58.30 15.42
CA SER A 503 -19.46 59.55 16.01
C SER A 503 -18.06 59.88 15.50
N SER A 504 -17.98 60.96 14.72
CA SER A 504 -16.78 61.73 14.31
C SER A 504 -16.38 61.63 12.82
N ILE A 505 -17.01 62.55 12.05
CA ILE A 505 -16.50 63.35 10.91
C ILE A 505 -15.97 62.60 9.68
#